data_AF-X0T1B8-F1
#
_entry.id   AF-X0T1B8-F1
#
_cell.length_a   1.000
_cell.length_b   1.000
_cell.length_c   1.000
_cell.angle_alpha   90.00
_cell.angle_beta   90.00
_cell.angle_gamma   90.00
#
_symmetry.space_group_name_H-M   'P 1'
#
loop_
_entity.id
_entity.type
_entity.pdbx_description
1 polymer ?
#
loop_
_entity_poly.entity_id
_entity_poly.type
_entity_poly.pdbx_seq_one_letter_code
_entity_poly.pdbx_strand_id
1 'polypeptide(L)'
;MFEILHRKNIAEKAYSTMVRAEPIAARALAGQFVILRLDETGERFPLTLCDWSPQEGWIRLVYQVVGRSTHKLSRMEVGDEILDVVGPLGNPSEIEDYGHVVCVGGGIGIAAIYPI
;
A
#
# COMPACT_ATOMS: atom_id res chain seq x y z
N MET A 1 -8.85 10.46 -9.00
CA MET A 1 -9.42 9.25 -8.38
C MET A 1 -8.63 8.05 -8.88
N PHE A 2 -8.50 7.02 -8.06
CA PHE A 2 -7.55 5.91 -8.27
C PHE A 2 -8.30 4.57 -8.14
N GLU A 3 -8.38 3.82 -9.23
CA GLU A 3 -9.21 2.60 -9.31
C GLU A 3 -8.57 1.40 -8.59
N ILE A 4 -9.40 0.63 -7.88
CA ILE A 4 -9.02 -0.67 -7.30
C ILE A 4 -9.07 -1.74 -8.39
N LEU A 5 -7.90 -2.28 -8.74
CA LEU A 5 -7.74 -3.31 -9.77
C LEU A 5 -7.94 -4.73 -9.23
N HIS A 6 -7.51 -4.95 -7.98
CA HIS A 6 -7.62 -6.25 -7.33
C HIS A 6 -7.77 -6.07 -5.83
N ARG A 7 -8.53 -6.98 -5.21
CA ARG A 7 -8.69 -7.04 -3.76
C ARG A 7 -8.78 -8.48 -3.30
N LYS A 8 -8.08 -8.79 -2.21
CA LYS A 8 -8.11 -10.12 -1.58
C LYS A 8 -8.06 -10.01 -0.06
N ASN A 9 -8.94 -10.72 0.63
CA ASN A 9 -8.79 -11.00 2.06
C ASN A 9 -7.70 -12.08 2.21
N ILE A 10 -6.64 -11.77 2.96
CA ILE A 10 -5.47 -12.63 3.08
C ILE A 10 -5.32 -13.25 4.48
N ALA A 11 -5.99 -12.69 5.49
CA ALA A 11 -6.05 -13.23 6.85
C ALA A 11 -7.19 -12.55 7.63
N GLU A 12 -7.44 -12.98 8.87
CA GLU A 12 -8.42 -12.33 9.73
C GLU A 12 -8.13 -10.82 9.85
N LYS A 13 -9.08 -9.99 9.39
CA LYS A 13 -8.97 -8.52 9.33
C LYS A 13 -7.82 -7.98 8.46
N ALA A 14 -7.19 -8.77 7.60
CA ALA A 14 -6.10 -8.31 6.72
C ALA A 14 -6.48 -8.41 5.25
N TYR A 15 -6.22 -7.33 4.50
CA TYR A 15 -6.56 -7.23 3.08
C TYR A 15 -5.35 -6.79 2.26
N SER A 16 -5.27 -7.30 1.04
CA SER A 16 -4.34 -6.88 -0.01
C SER A 16 -5.15 -6.23 -1.12
N THR A 17 -4.82 -4.99 -1.47
CA THR A 17 -5.51 -4.21 -2.49
C THR A 17 -4.50 -3.65 -3.49
N MET A 18 -4.76 -3.83 -4.78
CA MET A 18 -3.99 -3.23 -5.87
C MET A 18 -4.76 -2.03 -6.41
N VAL A 19 -4.07 -0.91 -6.57
CA VAL A 19 -4.63 0.37 -6.99
C VAL A 19 -3.86 0.89 -8.19
N ARG A 20 -4.57 1.33 -9.24
CA ARG A 20 -3.97 2.01 -10.40
C ARG A 20 -3.44 3.38 -9.98
N ALA A 21 -2.14 3.60 -10.11
CA ALA A 21 -1.44 4.80 -9.67
C ALA A 21 -0.10 4.95 -10.42
N GLU A 22 -0.13 5.19 -11.73
CA GLU A 22 1.04 5.17 -12.61
C GLU A 22 2.17 6.10 -12.15
N PRO A 23 1.92 7.36 -11.76
CA PRO A 23 2.99 8.28 -11.35
C PRO A 23 3.70 7.85 -10.07
N ILE A 24 2.99 7.11 -9.21
CA ILE A 24 3.49 6.59 -7.93
C ILE A 24 4.31 5.34 -8.20
N ALA A 25 3.73 4.38 -8.93
CA ALA A 25 4.39 3.13 -9.29
C ALA A 25 5.72 3.36 -10.03
N ALA A 26 5.78 4.37 -10.89
CA ALA A 26 6.99 4.72 -11.64
C ALA A 26 8.15 5.26 -10.77
N ARG A 27 7.89 5.70 -9.53
CA ARG A 27 8.89 6.37 -8.66
C ARG A 27 9.06 5.69 -7.30
N ALA A 28 8.26 4.68 -7.00
CA ALA A 28 8.26 4.00 -5.73
C ALA A 28 9.58 3.25 -5.50
N LEU A 29 10.07 3.32 -4.26
CA LEU A 29 11.23 2.60 -3.75
C LEU A 29 10.86 1.92 -2.43
N ALA A 30 11.65 0.91 -2.06
CA ALA A 30 11.47 0.15 -0.83
C ALA A 30 11.48 1.05 0.41
N GLY A 31 10.64 0.74 1.40
CA GLY A 31 10.50 1.53 2.64
C GLY A 31 9.56 2.74 2.54
N GLN A 32 9.07 3.07 1.34
CA GLN A 32 8.15 4.21 1.14
C GLN A 32 6.68 3.85 1.38
N PHE A 33 5.85 4.89 1.51
CA PHE A 33 4.42 4.76 1.78
C PHE A 33 3.59 5.76 0.96
N VAL A 34 2.27 5.62 1.01
CA VAL A 34 1.31 6.58 0.45
C VAL A 34 0.36 7.07 1.53
N ILE A 35 -0.18 8.27 1.37
CA ILE A 35 -1.32 8.76 2.15
C ILE A 35 -2.59 8.64 1.31
N LEU A 36 -3.63 8.03 1.87
CA LEU A 36 -4.93 7.88 1.23
C LEU A 36 -5.99 8.75 1.89
N ARG A 37 -6.99 9.17 1.10
CA ARG A 37 -8.30 9.64 1.58
C ARG A 37 -9.37 9.02 0.68
N LEU A 38 -10.34 8.33 1.29
CA LEU A 38 -11.30 7.49 0.53
C LEU A 38 -12.48 8.28 -0.03
N ASP A 39 -12.84 9.40 0.59
CA ASP A 39 -13.99 10.23 0.22
C ASP A 39 -13.82 11.65 0.79
N GLU A 40 -14.69 12.58 0.41
CA GLU A 40 -14.60 14.00 0.80
C GLU A 40 -14.60 14.24 2.31
N THR A 41 -15.27 13.37 3.08
CA THR A 41 -15.37 13.44 4.54
C THR A 41 -14.37 12.56 5.27
N GLY A 42 -13.58 11.77 4.52
CA GLY A 42 -12.63 10.81 5.04
C GLY A 42 -11.39 11.47 5.62
N GLU A 43 -10.78 10.83 6.61
CA GLU A 43 -9.47 11.24 7.11
C GLU A 43 -8.34 10.83 6.14
N ARG A 44 -7.17 11.44 6.32
CA ARG A 44 -5.95 11.07 5.62
C ARG A 44 -5.16 10.08 6.46
N PHE A 45 -4.85 8.90 5.92
CA PHE A 45 -4.10 7.88 6.65
C PHE A 45 -3.02 7.23 5.77
N PRO A 46 -1.86 6.87 6.35
CA PRO A 46 -0.77 6.27 5.60
C PRO A 46 -0.93 4.75 5.44
N LEU A 47 -0.48 4.20 4.32
CA LEU A 47 -0.24 2.77 4.11
C LEU A 47 1.08 2.55 3.35
N THR A 48 1.86 1.56 3.77
CA THR A 48 3.13 1.20 3.13
C THR A 48 2.91 0.68 1.70
N LEU A 49 3.82 1.04 0.79
CA LEU A 49 3.90 0.43 -0.53
C LEU A 49 4.49 -0.98 -0.36
N CYS A 50 3.63 -1.99 -0.40
CA CYS A 50 4.05 -3.38 -0.25
C CYS A 50 4.72 -3.88 -1.53
N ASP A 51 4.19 -3.52 -2.69
CA ASP A 51 4.71 -3.91 -4.00
C ASP A 51 4.20 -2.93 -5.07
N TRP A 52 4.81 -2.90 -6.26
CA TRP A 52 4.38 -2.04 -7.36
C TRP A 52 4.93 -2.53 -8.71
N SER A 53 4.25 -2.15 -9.79
CA SER A 53 4.72 -2.38 -11.16
C SER A 53 4.78 -1.07 -11.92
N PRO A 54 5.99 -0.54 -12.23
CA PRO A 54 6.14 0.62 -13.11
C PRO A 54 5.59 0.38 -14.52
N GLN A 55 5.65 -0.87 -15.01
CA GLN A 55 5.21 -1.25 -16.35
C GLN A 55 3.69 -1.32 -16.46
N GLU A 56 3.03 -1.90 -15.45
CA GLU A 56 1.57 -2.05 -15.44
C GLU A 56 0.85 -0.88 -14.74
N GLY A 57 1.58 -0.03 -14.03
CA GLY A 57 1.06 1.21 -13.47
C GLY A 57 0.27 1.06 -12.15
N TRP A 58 0.51 0.01 -11.37
CA TRP A 58 -0.21 -0.25 -10.12
C TRP A 58 0.72 -0.27 -8.90
N ILE A 59 0.13 0.02 -7.75
CA ILE A 59 0.72 -0.17 -6.42
C ILE A 59 -0.12 -1.17 -5.62
N ARG A 60 0.53 -1.93 -4.74
CA ARG A 60 -0.10 -2.89 -3.84
C ARG A 60 0.03 -2.41 -2.40
N LEU A 61 -1.11 -2.40 -1.72
CA LEU A 61 -1.26 -2.00 -0.33
C LEU A 61 -1.75 -3.19 0.48
N VAL A 62 -1.14 -3.44 1.62
CA VAL A 62 -1.57 -4.46 2.57
C VAL A 62 -1.82 -3.79 3.92
N TYR A 63 -2.99 -4.04 4.50
CA TYR A 63 -3.44 -3.34 5.69
C TYR A 63 -4.32 -4.23 6.57
N GLN A 64 -4.36 -3.90 7.86
CA GLN A 64 -5.26 -4.50 8.82
C GLN A 64 -6.42 -3.56 9.12
N VAL A 65 -7.61 -4.13 9.30
CA VAL A 65 -8.82 -3.41 9.70
C VAL A 65 -8.77 -3.16 11.21
N VAL A 66 -8.37 -1.94 11.57
CA VAL A 66 -8.23 -1.50 12.98
C VAL A 66 -9.09 -0.28 13.31
N GLY A 67 -9.57 0.46 12.31
CA GLY A 67 -10.36 1.66 12.48
C GLY A 67 -11.28 1.98 11.31
N ARG A 68 -11.99 3.12 11.40
CA ARG A 68 -13.06 3.52 10.47
C ARG A 68 -12.60 3.51 9.01
N SER A 69 -11.46 4.13 8.71
CA SER A 69 -10.97 4.26 7.34
C SER A 69 -10.52 2.94 6.74
N THR A 70 -9.78 2.12 7.50
CA THR A 70 -9.40 0.76 7.07
C THR A 70 -10.62 -0.17 6.91
N HIS A 71 -11.67 0.03 7.72
CA HIS A 71 -12.93 -0.72 7.59
C HIS A 71 -13.73 -0.30 6.35
N LYS A 72 -13.68 0.99 6.01
CA LYS A 72 -14.28 1.48 4.75
C LYS A 72 -13.50 0.93 3.54
N LEU A 73 -12.17 1.04 3.54
CA LEU A 73 -11.34 0.51 2.46
C LEU A 73 -11.53 -1.01 2.29
N SER A 74 -11.64 -1.75 3.39
CA SER A 74 -11.93 -3.20 3.34
C SER A 74 -13.33 -3.55 2.87
N ARG A 75 -14.22 -2.60 2.59
CA ARG A 75 -15.54 -2.83 2.00
C ARG A 75 -15.67 -2.34 0.56
N MET A 76 -14.64 -1.66 0.04
CA MET A 76 -14.59 -1.31 -1.37
C MET A 76 -14.32 -2.56 -2.21
N GLU A 77 -14.80 -2.56 -3.44
CA GLU A 77 -14.70 -3.66 -4.38
C GLU A 77 -13.83 -3.27 -5.59
N VAL A 78 -13.52 -4.27 -6.43
CA VAL A 78 -12.81 -4.02 -7.70
C VAL A 78 -13.65 -3.11 -8.58
N GLY A 79 -13.01 -2.09 -9.16
CA GLY A 79 -13.66 -1.04 -9.94
C GLY A 79 -14.09 0.19 -9.13
N ASP A 80 -14.13 0.10 -7.79
CA ASP A 80 -14.31 1.29 -6.95
C ASP A 80 -13.06 2.19 -7.02
N GLU A 81 -13.26 3.48 -6.76
CA GLU A 81 -12.18 4.46 -6.80
C GLU A 81 -11.88 5.06 -5.42
N ILE A 82 -10.60 5.23 -5.14
CA ILE A 82 -10.10 6.02 -4.01
C ILE A 82 -9.96 7.47 -4.45
N LEU A 83 -10.50 8.40 -3.66
CA LEU A 83 -10.50 9.82 -3.99
C LEU A 83 -9.06 10.35 -4.16
N ASP A 84 -8.25 10.22 -3.12
CA ASP A 84 -6.87 10.71 -3.09
C ASP A 84 -5.87 9.60 -2.73
N VAL A 85 -4.79 9.51 -3.49
CA VAL A 85 -3.59 8.73 -3.19
C VAL A 85 -2.38 9.62 -3.44
N VAL A 86 -1.58 9.88 -2.41
CA VAL A 86 -0.42 10.76 -2.48
C VAL A 86 0.85 9.99 -2.14
N GLY A 87 1.81 9.97 -3.06
CA GLY A 87 3.15 9.45 -2.85
C GLY A 87 3.96 9.29 -4.14
N PRO A 88 5.04 8.48 -4.11
CA PRO A 88 5.58 7.82 -2.92
C PRO A 88 6.12 8.85 -1.91
N LEU A 89 5.96 8.57 -0.62
CA LEU A 89 6.40 9.43 0.50
C LEU A 89 7.39 8.66 1.40
N GLY A 90 8.14 9.42 2.19
CA GLY A 90 9.19 8.88 3.05
C GLY A 90 10.52 8.71 2.31
N ASN A 91 11.58 8.54 3.09
CA ASN A 91 12.89 8.22 2.54
C ASN A 91 12.93 6.72 2.22
N PRO A 92 13.54 6.31 1.08
CA PRO A 92 13.77 4.91 0.79
C PRO A 92 14.62 4.24 1.86
N SER A 93 14.46 2.93 2.03
CA SER A 93 15.40 2.11 2.78
C SER A 93 16.80 2.19 2.15
N GLU A 94 17.83 2.18 2.99
CA GLU A 94 19.21 2.03 2.54
C GLU A 94 19.43 0.57 2.10
N ILE A 95 19.74 0.37 0.82
CA ILE A 95 19.93 -0.95 0.22
C ILE A 95 21.31 -0.97 -0.44
N GLU A 96 22.21 -1.75 0.13
CA GLU A 96 23.56 -2.00 -0.34
C GLU A 96 23.89 -3.50 -0.19
N ASP A 97 25.05 -3.92 -0.68
CA ASP A 97 25.56 -5.28 -0.44
C ASP A 97 26.15 -5.38 0.99
N TYR A 98 25.29 -5.73 1.95
CA TYR A 98 25.65 -5.93 3.34
C TYR A 98 26.09 -7.38 3.67
N GLY A 99 26.11 -8.29 2.69
CA GLY A 99 26.32 -9.72 2.92
C GLY A 99 25.12 -10.41 3.56
N HIS A 100 25.22 -10.83 4.83
CA HIS A 100 24.14 -11.55 5.50
C HIS A 100 23.17 -10.57 6.18
N VAL A 101 21.91 -10.56 5.72
CA VAL A 101 20.83 -9.71 6.24
C VAL A 101 19.72 -10.57 6.83
N VAL A 102 19.15 -10.14 7.96
CA VAL A 102 18.00 -10.80 8.61
C VAL A 102 16.83 -9.83 8.68
N CYS A 103 15.71 -10.19 8.05
CA CYS A 103 14.47 -9.43 8.10
C CYS A 103 13.46 -10.13 9.03
N VAL A 104 12.88 -9.39 9.97
CA VAL A 104 11.87 -9.91 10.91
C VAL A 104 10.63 -9.03 10.84
N GLY A 105 9.51 -9.62 10.43
CA GLY A 105 8.22 -8.94 10.34
C GLY A 105 7.16 -9.61 11.21
N GLY A 106 6.36 -8.81 11.91
CA GLY A 106 5.20 -9.27 12.67
C GLY A 106 3.90 -8.73 12.09
N GLY A 107 2.91 -9.60 11.83
CA GLY A 107 1.61 -9.20 11.30
C GLY A 107 1.74 -8.42 9.98
N ILE A 108 1.13 -7.22 9.90
CA ILE A 108 1.25 -6.33 8.73
C ILE A 108 2.68 -5.85 8.48
N GLY A 109 3.55 -5.87 9.50
CA GLY A 109 4.98 -5.57 9.33
C GLY A 109 5.66 -6.46 8.29
N ILE A 110 5.15 -7.69 8.06
CA ILE A 110 5.65 -8.59 7.01
C ILE A 110 5.46 -7.96 5.61
N ALA A 111 4.34 -7.27 5.38
CA ALA A 111 4.10 -6.60 4.12
C ALA A 111 4.97 -5.35 3.94
N ALA A 112 5.37 -4.69 5.03
CA ALA A 112 6.24 -3.52 4.97
C ALA A 112 7.70 -3.88 4.66
N ILE A 113 8.16 -5.06 5.08
CA ILE A 113 9.51 -5.56 4.78
C ILE A 113 9.60 -6.33 3.45
N TYR A 114 8.46 -6.70 2.85
CA TYR A 114 8.44 -7.45 1.59
C TYR A 114 9.23 -6.79 0.44
N PRO A 115 9.18 -5.46 0.22
CA PRO A 115 9.94 -4.81 -0.85
C PRO A 115 11.38 -4.47 -0.47
N ILE A 116 11.81 -4.71 0.79
CA ILE A 116 13.17 -4.41 1.29
C ILE A 116 14.04 -5.64 1.10
#